data_AF-A0AB73P936-F1
#
_entry.id   AF-A0AB73P936-F1
#
_cell.length_a   1.000
_cell.length_b   1.000
_cell.length_c   1.000
_cell.angle_alpha   90.00
_cell.angle_beta   90.00
_cell.angle_gamma   90.00
#
_symmetry.space_group_name_H-M   'P 1'
#
loop_
_entity.id
_entity.type
_entity.pdbx_description
1 polymer ?
#
loop_
_entity_poly.entity_id
_entity_poly.type
_entity_poly.pdbx_seq_one_letter_code
_entity_poly.pdbx_strand_id
1 'polypeptide(L)'
;MKVTLLTASLLAMLSLTACDRPGGDASRTAPAVSPEPTAAPVSGSGATELAKGDGAVLGVLAAIDDNEIALAKQAIEQDLGGATGEFAQQMLHDHEANLEKTKSLGATESPRAQAIRAKGKAAVEALSKTLTLPDGKDAYRNAFMRNMVIDHGDTIKIIDSELLPAAESAPVKQHLEETRRVVSAHFERAHAVSSSK
;
A
#
# COMPACT_ATOMS: atom_id res chain seq x y z
N MET A 1 23.04 -31.47 -46.85
CA MET A 1 23.50 -32.80 -46.37
C MET A 1 22.84 -33.06 -45.03
N LYS A 2 22.18 -34.22 -44.91
CA LYS A 2 21.48 -34.74 -43.73
C LYS A 2 22.50 -35.25 -42.70
N VAL A 3 22.21 -35.16 -41.39
CA VAL A 3 22.19 -36.33 -40.48
C VAL A 3 21.19 -36.06 -39.35
N THR A 4 20.24 -36.99 -39.23
CA THR A 4 19.25 -37.18 -38.16
C THR A 4 19.74 -38.32 -37.25
N LEU A 5 19.31 -38.38 -35.98
CA LEU A 5 19.04 -39.60 -35.14
C LEU A 5 18.81 -39.10 -33.68
N LEU A 6 17.60 -39.05 -33.08
CA LEU A 6 16.66 -40.10 -32.61
C LEU A 6 17.25 -41.13 -31.64
N THR A 7 16.84 -41.07 -30.37
CA THR A 7 16.54 -42.25 -29.53
C THR A 7 15.45 -41.93 -28.50
N ALA A 8 14.57 -42.90 -28.31
CA ALA A 8 13.32 -42.85 -27.56
C ALA A 8 13.29 -43.93 -26.47
N SER A 9 12.44 -43.68 -25.46
CA SER A 9 11.68 -44.63 -24.62
C SER A 9 12.40 -45.68 -23.76
N LEU A 10 11.97 -45.85 -22.50
CA LEU A 10 11.02 -46.92 -22.11
C LEU A 10 10.59 -46.84 -20.64
N LEU A 11 9.32 -47.15 -20.43
CA LEU A 11 8.54 -47.31 -19.20
C LEU A 11 8.75 -48.74 -18.63
N ALA A 12 8.70 -48.94 -17.30
CA ALA A 12 8.38 -50.24 -16.71
C ALA A 12 7.73 -50.10 -15.33
N MET A 13 6.51 -50.66 -15.20
CA MET A 13 5.72 -50.81 -13.99
C MET A 13 5.71 -52.26 -13.50
N LEU A 14 5.26 -52.42 -12.23
CA LEU A 14 4.65 -53.58 -11.55
C LEU A 14 5.56 -54.66 -10.93
N SER A 15 5.35 -54.89 -9.63
CA SER A 15 5.04 -56.22 -9.07
C SER A 15 4.27 -56.08 -7.75
N LEU A 16 3.11 -56.74 -7.65
CA LEU A 16 2.36 -56.98 -6.41
C LEU A 16 2.97 -58.17 -5.65
N THR A 17 2.96 -58.12 -4.32
CA THR A 17 2.97 -59.31 -3.46
C THR A 17 1.95 -59.15 -2.34
N ALA A 18 0.95 -60.02 -2.35
CA ALA A 18 -0.02 -60.25 -1.28
C ALA A 18 0.40 -61.47 -0.46
N CYS A 19 0.18 -61.43 0.86
CA CYS A 19 -0.04 -62.60 1.73
C CYS A 19 -0.79 -62.16 3.01
N ASP A 20 -1.70 -63.03 3.45
CA ASP A 20 -2.77 -62.85 4.45
C ASP A 20 -2.32 -63.19 5.89
N ARG A 21 -2.82 -62.40 6.88
CA ARG A 21 -3.26 -62.64 8.30
C ARG A 21 -2.59 -63.69 9.25
N PRO A 22 -2.90 -63.73 10.58
CA PRO A 22 -3.55 -62.76 11.51
C PRO A 22 -2.85 -62.59 12.89
N GLY A 23 -3.26 -61.61 13.69
CA GLY A 23 -3.18 -61.67 15.16
C GLY A 23 -2.46 -60.52 15.86
N GLY A 24 -3.16 -59.87 16.80
CA GLY A 24 -2.55 -58.97 17.77
C GLY A 24 -3.49 -57.84 18.21
N ASP A 25 -4.39 -58.14 19.15
CA ASP A 25 -5.06 -57.12 19.96
C ASP A 25 -4.00 -56.32 20.73
N ALA A 26 -3.68 -55.14 20.24
CA ALA A 26 -2.86 -54.16 20.96
C ALA A 26 -3.50 -52.78 20.83
N SER A 27 -4.12 -52.37 21.95
CA SER A 27 -4.43 -51.01 22.38
C SER A 27 -4.41 -49.91 21.31
N ARG A 28 -5.61 -49.50 20.88
CA ARG A 28 -5.83 -48.12 20.43
C ARG A 28 -5.78 -47.21 21.66
N THR A 29 -4.63 -46.62 21.94
CA THR A 29 -4.57 -45.35 22.66
C THR A 29 -4.52 -44.23 21.60
N ALA A 30 -5.55 -43.39 21.60
CA ALA A 30 -5.57 -42.20 20.76
C ALA A 30 -4.42 -41.26 21.17
N PRO A 31 -3.74 -40.57 20.23
CA PRO A 31 -2.75 -39.55 20.58
C PRO A 31 -3.42 -38.41 21.37
N ALA A 32 -2.73 -37.93 22.40
CA ALA A 32 -3.15 -36.77 23.19
C ALA A 32 -3.25 -35.52 22.30
N VAL A 33 -4.35 -34.77 22.46
CA VAL A 33 -4.59 -33.49 21.80
C VAL A 33 -3.50 -32.50 22.23
N SER A 34 -2.78 -31.91 21.27
CA SER A 34 -1.84 -30.82 21.54
C SER A 34 -2.60 -29.59 22.05
N PRO A 35 -2.08 -28.85 23.04
CA PRO A 35 -2.70 -27.61 23.48
C PRO A 35 -2.70 -26.57 22.35
N GLU A 36 -3.81 -25.85 22.25
CA GLU A 36 -3.99 -24.73 21.31
C GLU A 36 -2.91 -23.66 21.55
N PRO A 37 -2.28 -23.11 20.49
CA PRO A 37 -1.26 -22.09 20.66
C PRO A 37 -1.90 -20.79 21.16
N THR A 38 -1.70 -20.47 22.44
CA THR A 38 -2.02 -19.16 22.99
C THR A 38 -1.12 -18.11 22.33
N ALA A 39 -1.71 -17.20 21.57
CA ALA A 39 -0.99 -16.06 21.01
C ALA A 39 -0.39 -15.21 22.14
N ALA A 40 0.91 -14.96 22.08
CA ALA A 40 1.58 -14.03 22.97
C ALA A 40 1.04 -12.60 22.75
N PRO A 41 0.84 -11.79 23.81
CA PRO A 41 0.49 -10.39 23.62
C PRO A 41 1.68 -9.69 22.98
N VAL A 42 1.51 -9.27 21.73
CA VAL A 42 2.44 -8.35 21.07
C VAL A 42 2.25 -6.97 21.71
N SER A 43 3.04 -6.69 22.73
CA SER A 43 3.25 -5.32 23.21
C SER A 43 4.08 -4.56 22.17
N GLY A 44 3.42 -4.12 21.10
CA GLY A 44 3.95 -3.19 20.12
C GLY A 44 3.52 -1.77 20.47
N SER A 45 4.50 -0.86 20.50
CA SER A 45 4.38 0.60 20.58
C SER A 45 3.02 1.13 20.07
N GLY A 46 2.33 1.88 20.93
CA GLY A 46 0.90 2.16 20.87
C GLY A 46 0.33 2.38 19.47
N ALA A 47 -0.62 1.53 19.09
CA ALA A 47 -1.48 1.78 17.94
C ALA A 47 -2.06 3.20 18.09
N THR A 48 -1.71 4.08 17.15
CA THR A 48 -2.32 5.42 17.11
C THR A 48 -3.83 5.22 16.98
N GLU A 49 -4.60 5.90 17.84
CA GLU A 49 -6.05 5.80 17.81
C GLU A 49 -6.58 6.13 16.42
N LEU A 50 -7.47 5.29 15.88
CA LEU A 50 -8.12 5.49 14.58
C LEU A 50 -9.07 6.69 14.63
N ALA A 51 -9.30 7.33 13.48
CA ALA A 51 -10.28 8.41 13.39
C ALA A 51 -11.70 7.92 13.73
N LYS A 52 -12.47 8.76 14.43
CA LYS A 52 -13.88 8.52 14.77
C LYS A 52 -14.69 9.78 14.52
N GLY A 53 -15.80 9.64 13.78
CA GLY A 53 -16.66 10.74 13.41
C GLY A 53 -16.08 11.60 12.27
N ASP A 54 -16.98 12.34 11.63
CA ASP A 54 -16.70 13.06 10.38
C ASP A 54 -15.51 14.01 10.47
N GLY A 55 -15.43 14.84 11.51
CA GLY A 55 -14.35 15.82 11.65
C GLY A 55 -12.97 15.18 11.73
N ALA A 56 -12.82 14.10 12.50
CA ALA A 56 -11.54 13.39 12.63
C ALA A 56 -11.17 12.63 11.36
N VAL A 57 -12.16 12.03 10.68
CA VAL A 57 -11.99 11.36 9.39
C VAL A 57 -11.49 12.33 8.33
N LEU A 58 -12.15 13.49 8.20
CA LEU A 58 -11.73 14.58 7.32
C LEU A 58 -10.37 15.14 7.74
N GLY A 59 -10.05 15.17 9.04
CA GLY A 59 -8.73 15.56 9.55
C GLY A 59 -7.61 14.64 9.06
N VAL A 60 -7.84 13.33 9.05
CA VAL A 60 -6.89 12.37 8.48
C VAL A 60 -6.73 12.60 6.98
N LEU A 61 -7.82 12.78 6.24
CA LEU A 61 -7.76 13.05 4.81
C LEU A 61 -7.00 14.35 4.50
N ALA A 62 -7.26 15.41 5.24
CA ALA A 62 -6.55 16.69 5.10
C ALA A 62 -5.04 16.55 5.37
N ALA A 63 -4.65 15.72 6.34
CA ALA A 63 -3.24 15.45 6.61
C ALA A 63 -2.57 14.65 5.48
N ILE A 64 -3.29 13.74 4.81
CA ILE A 64 -2.81 13.05 3.61
C ILE A 64 -2.60 14.07 2.48
N ASP A 65 -3.61 14.89 2.17
CA ASP A 65 -3.51 15.89 1.11
C ASP A 65 -2.37 16.89 1.35
N ASP A 66 -2.22 17.42 2.58
CA ASP A 66 -1.12 18.33 2.91
C ASP A 66 0.26 17.70 2.66
N ASN A 67 0.42 16.40 2.92
CA ASN A 67 1.66 15.68 2.67
C ASN A 67 1.92 15.50 1.17
N GLU A 68 0.92 15.08 0.40
CA GLU A 68 1.03 14.89 -1.05
C GLU A 68 1.29 16.22 -1.77
N ILE A 69 0.69 17.32 -1.31
CA ILE A 69 0.98 18.68 -1.79
C ILE A 69 2.45 19.04 -1.53
N ALA A 70 2.99 18.72 -0.35
CA ALA A 70 4.39 19.00 -0.04
C ALA A 70 5.35 18.19 -0.94
N LEU A 71 5.03 16.92 -1.20
CA LEU A 71 5.79 16.06 -2.11
C LEU A 71 5.72 16.56 -3.56
N ALA A 72 4.53 16.96 -4.02
CA ALA A 72 4.34 17.52 -5.36
C ALA A 72 5.12 18.82 -5.54
N LYS A 73 5.06 19.75 -4.57
CA LYS A 73 5.84 21.01 -4.59
C LYS A 73 7.34 20.73 -4.66
N GLN A 74 7.85 19.83 -3.82
CA GLN A 74 9.25 19.44 -3.85
C GLN A 74 9.66 18.87 -5.22
N ALA A 75 8.83 18.01 -5.83
CA ALA A 75 9.12 17.42 -7.14
C ALA A 75 9.10 18.46 -8.27
N ILE A 76 8.19 19.43 -8.21
CA ILE A 76 8.14 20.57 -9.13
C ILE A 76 9.41 21.42 -9.00
N GLU A 77 9.88 21.70 -7.79
CA GLU A 77 11.12 22.42 -7.54
C GLU A 77 12.35 21.70 -8.11
N GLN A 78 12.32 20.37 -8.20
CA GLN A 78 13.40 19.59 -8.81
C GLN A 78 13.42 19.67 -10.34
N ASP A 79 12.41 20.27 -10.98
CA ASP A 79 12.33 20.44 -12.43
C ASP A 79 12.61 19.12 -13.18
N LEU A 80 11.85 18.07 -12.85
CA LEU A 80 12.09 16.72 -13.36
C LEU A 80 11.74 16.53 -14.84
N GLY A 81 10.92 17.43 -15.39
CA GLY A 81 10.43 17.41 -16.76
C GLY A 81 9.57 16.19 -17.10
N GLY A 82 9.09 16.16 -18.36
CA GLY A 82 8.37 15.02 -18.94
C GLY A 82 7.18 14.54 -18.12
N ALA A 83 6.88 13.24 -18.22
CA ALA A 83 5.72 12.64 -17.59
C ALA A 83 5.73 12.74 -16.05
N THR A 84 6.91 12.75 -15.41
CA THR A 84 7.01 12.95 -13.95
C THR A 84 6.69 14.38 -13.54
N GLY A 85 7.16 15.38 -14.29
CA GLY A 85 6.81 16.79 -14.03
C GLY A 85 5.33 17.06 -14.20
N GLU A 86 4.73 16.55 -15.29
CA GLU A 86 3.28 16.64 -15.53
C GLU A 86 2.47 15.88 -14.46
N PHE A 87 3.00 14.79 -13.92
CA PHE A 87 2.39 14.06 -12.81
C PHE A 87 2.38 14.88 -11.53
N ALA A 88 3.52 15.48 -11.15
CA ALA A 88 3.61 16.32 -9.96
C ALA A 88 2.70 17.55 -10.03
N GLN A 89 2.57 18.18 -11.21
CA GLN A 89 1.64 19.31 -11.39
C GLN A 89 0.18 18.90 -11.21
N GLN A 90 -0.21 17.73 -11.77
CA GLN A 90 -1.57 17.24 -11.60
C GLN A 90 -1.88 16.89 -10.15
N MET A 91 -0.96 16.22 -9.46
CA MET A 91 -1.10 15.96 -8.02
C MET A 91 -1.32 17.25 -7.23
N LEU A 92 -0.49 18.27 -7.46
CA LEU A 92 -0.59 19.53 -6.74
C LEU A 92 -2.00 20.13 -6.89
N HIS A 93 -2.49 20.22 -8.12
CA HIS A 93 -3.82 20.74 -8.40
C HIS A 93 -4.93 19.92 -7.71
N ASP A 94 -4.92 18.60 -7.90
CA ASP A 94 -6.00 17.74 -7.46
C ASP A 94 -6.05 17.66 -5.91
N HIS A 95 -4.89 17.57 -5.24
CA HIS A 95 -4.83 17.55 -3.79
C HIS A 95 -5.13 18.91 -3.15
N GLU A 96 -4.74 20.04 -3.77
CA GLU A 96 -5.13 21.37 -3.26
C GLU A 96 -6.65 21.56 -3.30
N ALA A 97 -7.29 21.16 -4.40
CA ALA A 97 -8.75 21.19 -4.53
C ALA A 97 -9.43 20.24 -3.53
N ASN A 98 -8.90 19.03 -3.35
CA ASN A 98 -9.44 18.09 -2.39
C ASN A 98 -9.32 18.59 -0.94
N LEU A 99 -8.16 19.16 -0.59
CA LEU A 99 -7.91 19.72 0.73
C LEU A 99 -8.86 20.88 1.06
N GLU A 100 -9.09 21.79 0.10
CA GLU A 100 -10.05 22.88 0.26
C GLU A 100 -11.44 22.33 0.59
N LYS A 101 -11.90 21.34 -0.20
CA LYS A 101 -13.19 20.70 0.03
C LYS A 101 -13.24 19.99 1.38
N THR A 102 -12.22 19.21 1.72
CA THR A 102 -12.08 18.50 3.00
C THR A 102 -12.19 19.46 4.19
N LYS A 103 -11.50 20.60 4.14
CA LYS A 103 -11.57 21.65 5.17
C LYS A 103 -12.96 22.28 5.25
N SER A 104 -13.60 22.55 4.11
CA SER A 104 -14.95 23.12 4.07
C SER A 104 -16.02 22.22 4.70
N LEU A 105 -15.77 20.90 4.76
CA LEU A 105 -16.65 19.92 5.39
C LEU A 105 -16.43 19.77 6.91
N GLY A 106 -15.50 20.53 7.50
CA GLY A 106 -15.30 20.58 8.94
C GLY A 106 -14.19 19.65 9.46
N ALA A 107 -13.09 19.51 8.71
CA ALA A 107 -11.91 18.77 9.17
C ALA A 107 -11.40 19.29 10.52
N THR A 108 -11.14 18.36 11.45
CA THR A 108 -10.58 18.65 12.77
C THR A 108 -9.34 17.80 13.00
N GLU A 109 -8.31 18.38 13.62
CA GLU A 109 -7.11 17.64 13.99
C GLU A 109 -7.42 16.47 14.93
N SER A 110 -6.65 15.40 14.78
CA SER A 110 -6.75 14.17 15.58
C SER A 110 -5.36 13.55 15.78
N PRO A 111 -5.15 12.67 16.78
CA PRO A 111 -3.88 11.95 16.92
C PRO A 111 -3.48 11.19 15.66
N ARG A 112 -4.46 10.60 14.95
CA ARG A 112 -4.25 9.93 13.67
C ARG A 112 -3.75 10.88 12.59
N ALA A 113 -4.39 12.05 12.44
CA ALA A 113 -4.00 13.07 11.48
C ALA A 113 -2.57 13.57 11.74
N GLN A 114 -2.21 13.80 13.01
CA GLN A 114 -0.86 14.19 13.40
C GLN A 114 0.18 13.13 13.04
N ALA A 115 -0.12 11.84 13.26
CA ALA A 115 0.76 10.75 12.89
C ALA A 115 0.95 10.65 11.37
N ILE A 116 -0.11 10.83 10.59
CA ILE A 116 -0.03 10.90 9.12
C ILE A 116 0.84 12.07 8.68
N ARG A 117 0.63 13.26 9.24
CA ARG A 117 1.44 14.45 8.94
C ARG A 117 2.92 14.24 9.25
N ALA A 118 3.23 13.58 10.37
CA ALA A 118 4.59 13.22 10.73
C ALA A 118 5.22 12.23 9.73
N LYS A 119 4.46 11.21 9.27
CA LYS A 119 4.91 10.27 8.22
C LYS A 119 5.29 11.02 6.94
N GLY A 120 4.42 11.90 6.45
CA GLY A 120 4.67 12.63 5.21
C GLY A 120 5.85 13.60 5.31
N LYS A 121 6.02 14.29 6.45
CA LYS A 121 7.22 15.11 6.68
C LYS A 121 8.50 14.28 6.58
N ALA A 122 8.51 13.08 7.17
CA ALA A 122 9.66 12.17 7.08
C ALA A 122 9.90 11.70 5.63
N ALA A 123 8.84 11.48 4.83
CA ALA A 123 8.95 11.12 3.42
C ALA A 123 9.58 12.25 2.59
N VAL A 124 9.14 13.49 2.77
CA VAL A 124 9.73 14.69 2.13
C VAL A 124 11.22 14.81 2.45
N GLU A 125 11.60 14.64 3.72
CA GLU A 125 13.00 14.67 4.16
C GLU A 125 13.82 13.52 3.57
N ALA A 126 13.25 12.31 3.47
CA ALA A 126 13.90 11.16 2.88
C ALA A 126 14.14 11.34 1.38
N LEU A 127 13.17 11.87 0.64
CA LEU A 127 13.31 12.17 -0.79
C LEU A 127 14.38 13.23 -1.03
N SER A 128 14.45 14.31 -0.24
CA SER A 128 15.52 15.32 -0.36
C SER A 128 16.92 14.69 -0.32
N LYS A 129 17.12 13.66 0.51
CA LYS A 129 18.42 12.99 0.65
C LYS A 129 18.80 12.19 -0.59
N THR A 130 17.85 11.81 -1.44
CA THR A 130 18.17 11.08 -2.68
C THR A 130 18.91 11.95 -3.71
N LEU A 131 18.77 13.27 -3.63
CA LEU A 131 19.51 14.22 -4.48
C LEU A 131 21.02 14.21 -4.23
N THR A 132 21.47 13.70 -3.08
CA THR A 132 22.91 13.59 -2.75
C THR A 132 23.53 12.30 -3.26
N LEU A 133 22.73 11.39 -3.81
CA LEU A 133 23.22 10.16 -4.42
C LEU A 133 23.90 10.47 -5.77
N PRO A 134 24.81 9.60 -6.26
CA PRO A 134 25.55 9.84 -7.51
C PRO A 134 24.67 10.11 -8.74
N ASP A 135 23.48 9.48 -8.79
CA ASP A 135 22.54 9.62 -9.91
C ASP A 135 21.63 10.87 -9.78
N GLY A 136 21.82 11.66 -8.71
CA GLY A 136 21.21 12.99 -8.52
C GLY A 136 19.70 13.02 -8.77
N LYS A 137 19.27 13.83 -9.75
CA LYS A 137 17.85 14.00 -10.10
C LYS A 137 17.19 12.71 -10.57
N ASP A 138 17.92 11.76 -11.16
CA ASP A 138 17.36 10.49 -11.60
C ASP A 138 17.08 9.57 -10.41
N ALA A 139 17.97 9.57 -9.40
CA ALA A 139 17.69 8.89 -8.13
C ALA A 139 16.45 9.47 -7.44
N TYR A 140 16.32 10.80 -7.42
CA TYR A 140 15.14 11.49 -6.90
C TYR A 140 13.88 11.13 -7.69
N ARG A 141 13.89 11.25 -9.02
CA ARG A 141 12.75 10.93 -9.88
C ARG A 141 12.23 9.52 -9.61
N ASN A 142 13.14 8.55 -9.56
CA ASN A 142 12.80 7.15 -9.30
C ASN A 142 12.26 6.93 -7.88
N ALA A 143 12.83 7.61 -6.88
CA ALA A 143 12.35 7.52 -5.51
C ALA A 143 10.99 8.17 -5.32
N PHE A 144 10.77 9.34 -5.92
CA PHE A 144 9.49 10.04 -5.95
C PHE A 144 8.41 9.14 -6.55
N MET A 145 8.58 8.64 -7.77
CA MET A 145 7.56 7.81 -8.41
C MET A 145 7.24 6.52 -7.63
N ARG A 146 8.25 5.89 -7.01
CA ARG A 146 8.02 4.75 -6.11
C ARG A 146 7.22 5.15 -4.87
N ASN A 147 7.53 6.30 -4.28
CA ASN A 147 6.79 6.83 -3.13
C ASN A 147 5.32 7.07 -3.50
N MET A 148 5.05 7.64 -4.68
CA MET A 148 3.70 7.90 -5.16
C MET A 148 2.88 6.63 -5.32
N VAL A 149 3.47 5.56 -5.87
CA VAL A 149 2.81 4.24 -5.93
C VAL A 149 2.46 3.73 -4.53
N ILE A 150 3.39 3.81 -3.58
CA ILE A 150 3.21 3.29 -2.22
C ILE A 150 2.16 4.11 -1.47
N ASP A 151 2.31 5.43 -1.40
CA ASP A 151 1.44 6.29 -0.59
C ASP A 151 0.01 6.37 -1.14
N HIS A 152 -0.19 6.35 -2.47
CA HIS A 152 -1.54 6.27 -3.03
C HIS A 152 -2.17 4.90 -2.77
N GLY A 153 -1.41 3.81 -2.88
CA GLY A 153 -1.89 2.47 -2.54
C GLY A 153 -2.27 2.33 -1.06
N ASP A 154 -1.51 2.93 -0.16
CA ASP A 154 -1.82 2.98 1.26
C ASP A 154 -3.00 3.90 1.57
N THR A 155 -3.12 5.04 0.89
CA THR A 155 -4.25 5.97 1.02
C THR A 155 -5.57 5.30 0.62
N ILE A 156 -5.59 4.53 -0.47
CA ILE A 156 -6.79 3.75 -0.86
C ILE A 156 -7.19 2.79 0.27
N LYS A 157 -6.23 2.08 0.88
CA LYS A 157 -6.52 1.18 2.01
C LYS A 157 -7.02 1.94 3.23
N ILE A 158 -6.43 3.09 3.56
CA ILE A 158 -6.87 3.94 4.67
C ILE A 158 -8.31 4.40 4.42
N ILE A 159 -8.64 4.86 3.20
CA ILE A 159 -9.99 5.26 2.86
C ILE A 159 -10.96 4.09 3.04
N ASP A 160 -10.64 2.91 2.50
CA ASP A 160 -11.53 1.75 2.47
C ASP A 160 -11.74 1.10 3.85
N SER A 161 -10.67 0.98 4.63
CA SER A 161 -10.66 0.21 5.87
C SER A 161 -10.83 1.05 7.13
N GLU A 162 -10.54 2.35 7.06
CA GLU A 162 -10.59 3.27 8.21
C GLU A 162 -11.63 4.38 7.99
N LEU A 163 -11.48 5.19 6.94
CA LEU A 163 -12.22 6.44 6.82
C LEU A 163 -13.69 6.26 6.40
N LEU A 164 -13.97 5.46 5.37
CA LEU A 164 -15.34 5.20 4.93
C LEU A 164 -16.20 4.52 6.00
N PRO A 165 -15.70 3.50 6.73
CA PRO A 165 -16.43 2.90 7.85
C PRO A 165 -16.67 3.85 9.02
N ALA A 166 -15.73 4.78 9.28
CA ALA A 166 -15.82 5.72 10.40
C ALA A 166 -16.59 7.01 10.08
N ALA A 167 -16.86 7.29 8.80
CA ALA A 167 -17.66 8.42 8.38
C ALA A 167 -19.15 8.20 8.73
N GLU A 168 -19.79 9.26 9.19
CA GLU A 168 -21.17 9.23 9.68
C GLU A 168 -22.11 9.84 8.63
N SER A 169 -21.83 11.06 8.17
CA SER A 169 -22.72 11.78 7.26
C SER A 169 -22.54 11.42 5.78
N ALA A 170 -23.63 11.55 5.02
CA ALA A 170 -23.62 11.30 3.58
C ALA A 170 -22.66 12.22 2.80
N PRO A 171 -22.56 13.54 3.07
CA PRO A 171 -21.61 14.40 2.38
C PRO A 171 -20.14 13.98 2.56
N VAL A 172 -19.78 13.50 3.76
CA VAL A 172 -18.41 13.04 4.03
C VAL A 172 -18.11 11.71 3.33
N LYS A 173 -19.06 10.77 3.34
CA LYS A 173 -18.92 9.51 2.58
C LYS A 173 -18.76 9.75 1.09
N GLN A 174 -19.60 10.62 0.51
CA GLN A 174 -19.51 10.98 -0.90
C GLN A 174 -18.15 11.61 -1.23
N HIS A 175 -17.66 12.53 -0.38
CA HIS A 175 -16.35 13.14 -0.55
C HIS A 175 -15.21 12.12 -0.52
N LEU A 176 -15.27 11.15 0.41
CA LEU A 176 -14.29 10.06 0.50
C LEU A 176 -14.32 9.13 -0.72
N GLU A 177 -15.50 8.78 -1.23
CA GLU A 177 -15.66 7.95 -2.43
C GLU A 177 -15.11 8.65 -3.68
N GLU A 178 -15.37 9.94 -3.82
CA GLU A 178 -14.81 10.76 -4.90
C GLU A 178 -13.28 10.83 -4.78
N THR A 179 -12.78 11.10 -3.57
CA THR A 179 -11.33 11.13 -3.31
C THR A 179 -10.69 9.79 -3.64
N ARG A 180 -11.30 8.67 -3.22
CA ARG A 180 -10.82 7.31 -3.51
C ARG A 180 -10.66 7.08 -5.01
N ARG A 181 -11.62 7.54 -5.82
CA ARG A 181 -11.57 7.43 -7.28
C ARG A 181 -10.41 8.22 -7.87
N VAL A 182 -10.19 9.45 -7.41
CA VAL A 182 -9.07 10.30 -7.85
C VAL A 182 -7.73 9.69 -7.48
N VAL A 183 -7.55 9.27 -6.22
CA VAL A 183 -6.33 8.61 -5.73
C VAL A 183 -6.06 7.31 -6.50
N SER A 184 -7.10 6.55 -6.86
CA SER A 184 -6.93 5.34 -7.70
C SER A 184 -6.40 5.68 -9.10
N ALA A 185 -6.91 6.75 -9.72
CA ALA A 185 -6.39 7.21 -11.01
C ALA A 185 -4.94 7.70 -10.92
N HIS A 186 -4.58 8.40 -9.84
CA HIS A 186 -3.20 8.79 -9.58
C HIS A 186 -2.29 7.58 -9.36
N PHE A 187 -2.73 6.57 -8.61
CA PHE A 187 -2.00 5.32 -8.41
C PHE A 187 -1.68 4.60 -9.72
N GLU A 188 -2.68 4.44 -10.60
CA GLU A 188 -2.50 3.84 -11.92
C GLU A 188 -1.53 4.65 -12.79
N ARG A 189 -1.66 5.99 -12.76
CA ARG A 189 -0.77 6.86 -13.52
C ARG A 189 0.66 6.82 -12.97
N ALA A 190 0.85 6.77 -11.66
CA ALA A 190 2.16 6.63 -11.04
C ALA A 190 2.85 5.33 -11.48
N HIS A 191 2.10 4.23 -11.54
CA HIS A 191 2.59 2.96 -12.12
C HIS A 191 3.00 3.11 -13.59
N ALA A 192 2.16 3.72 -14.41
CA ALA A 192 2.46 3.93 -15.83
C ALA A 192 3.73 4.76 -16.04
N VAL A 193 3.86 5.89 -15.32
CA VAL A 193 5.04 6.77 -15.39
C VAL A 193 6.29 6.09 -14.84
N SER A 194 6.18 5.30 -13.77
CA SER A 194 7.32 4.56 -13.21
C SER A 194 7.84 3.45 -14.13
N SER A 195 6.99 2.98 -15.06
CA SER A 195 7.31 1.89 -15.99
C SER A 195 7.77 2.40 -17.37
N SER A 196 7.50 3.66 -17.69
CA SER A 196 8.01 4.31 -18.90
C SER A 196 9.47 4.70 -18.70
N LYS A 197 10.36 4.07 -19.47
CA LYS A 197 11.79 4.42 -19.53
C LYS A 197 12.04 5.58 -20.47
#